data_AF-A0A9W9RXK9-F1
#
_entry.id   AF-A0A9W9RXK9-F1
#
_cell.length_a   1.000
_cell.length_b   1.000
_cell.length_c   1.000
_cell.angle_alpha   90.00
_cell.angle_beta   90.00
_cell.angle_gamma   90.00
#
_symmetry.space_group_name_H-M   'P 1'
#
loop_
_entity.id
_entity.type
_entity.pdbx_description
1 polymer ?
#
loop_
_entity_poly.entity_id
_entity_poly.type
_entity_poly.pdbx_seq_one_letter_code
_entity_poly.pdbx_strand_id
1 'polypeptide(L)'
;MLHGSDSGIPLLSHSIELLASRRQSVYPLSSAEIISEILTSGADPNQPYQGLNGKEQTPWLVVLDYLREADRRRWIEYYDTSEHGTSRLAVIISLFIQHGADPNGLLVETKFDPSASALEIITAIYRKYAAPEFGRLRQVLIEKGALEREGHGILYQVYGT
;
A
#
# COMPACT_ATOMS: atom_id res chain seq x y z
N MET A 1 -38.75 8.26 -2.75
CA MET A 1 -38.06 8.05 -4.04
C MET A 1 -36.70 7.45 -3.73
N LEU A 2 -36.45 6.22 -4.18
CA LEU A 2 -35.15 5.55 -4.05
C LEU A 2 -34.25 6.08 -5.18
N HIS A 3 -33.21 6.83 -4.84
CA HIS A 3 -32.09 7.05 -5.76
C HIS A 3 -31.05 5.98 -5.43
N GLY A 4 -31.00 4.94 -6.27
CA GLY A 4 -29.87 4.03 -6.32
C GLY A 4 -28.67 4.83 -6.81
N SER A 5 -27.67 5.02 -5.96
CA SER A 5 -26.37 5.50 -6.38
C SER A 5 -25.65 4.35 -7.06
N ASP A 6 -25.75 4.35 -8.38
CA ASP A 6 -24.99 3.51 -9.31
C ASP A 6 -23.51 3.97 -9.33
N SER A 7 -22.89 4.08 -8.15
CA SER A 7 -21.46 4.40 -8.01
C SER A 7 -20.69 3.11 -8.23
N GLY A 8 -20.46 2.77 -9.50
CA GLY A 8 -19.59 1.68 -9.87
C GLY A 8 -18.24 1.81 -9.15
N ILE A 9 -17.75 0.70 -8.59
CA ILE A 9 -16.42 0.64 -7.98
C ILE A 9 -15.40 1.02 -9.07
N PRO A 10 -14.51 2.02 -8.86
CA PRO A 10 -13.53 2.41 -9.86
C PRO A 10 -12.71 1.23 -10.36
N LEU A 11 -12.35 1.20 -11.65
CA LEU A 11 -11.63 0.06 -12.25
C LEU A 11 -10.34 -0.28 -11.50
N LEU A 12 -9.61 0.72 -11.00
CA LEU A 12 -8.45 0.55 -10.14
C LEU A 12 -8.80 -0.21 -8.86
N SER A 13 -9.89 0.16 -8.20
CA SER A 13 -10.41 -0.50 -7.01
C SER A 13 -10.82 -1.95 -7.28
N HIS A 14 -11.52 -2.21 -8.39
CA HIS A 14 -11.91 -3.58 -8.77
C HIS A 14 -10.69 -4.44 -9.12
N SER A 15 -9.71 -3.90 -9.84
CA SER A 15 -8.46 -4.61 -10.14
C SER A 15 -7.72 -4.95 -8.86
N ILE A 16 -7.55 -3.99 -7.95
CA ILE A 16 -6.88 -4.20 -6.67
C ILE A 16 -7.61 -5.24 -5.80
N GLU A 17 -8.93 -5.16 -5.68
CA GLU A 17 -9.73 -6.07 -4.86
C GLU A 17 -9.83 -7.48 -5.44
N LEU A 18 -10.05 -7.62 -6.75
CA LEU A 18 -10.07 -8.92 -7.42
C LEU A 18 -8.71 -9.61 -7.31
N LEU A 19 -7.64 -8.85 -7.43
CA LEU A 19 -6.29 -9.37 -7.28
C LEU A 19 -6.06 -9.84 -5.86
N ALA A 20 -6.33 -9.00 -4.87
CA ALA A 20 -6.25 -9.38 -3.47
C ALA A 20 -7.10 -10.60 -3.06
N SER A 21 -8.24 -10.80 -3.73
CA SER A 21 -9.11 -11.96 -3.50
C SER A 21 -8.52 -13.27 -4.00
N ARG A 22 -7.57 -13.26 -4.95
CA ARG A 22 -6.82 -14.45 -5.46
C ARG A 22 -5.70 -14.89 -4.50
N ARG A 23 -6.05 -14.93 -3.22
CA ARG A 23 -5.19 -15.11 -2.03
C ARG A 23 -4.53 -16.50 -1.88
N GLN A 24 -4.65 -17.40 -2.86
CA GLN A 24 -4.21 -18.81 -2.73
C GLN A 24 -3.11 -19.30 -3.66
N SER A 25 -2.65 -18.53 -4.66
CA SER A 25 -1.48 -18.92 -5.43
C SER A 25 -0.77 -17.70 -5.97
N VAL A 26 0.38 -17.35 -5.39
CA VAL A 26 1.32 -16.35 -5.89
C VAL A 26 0.74 -14.91 -5.95
N TYR A 27 1.21 -14.09 -5.02
CA TYR A 27 1.20 -12.62 -5.05
C TYR A 27 0.36 -11.94 -6.15
N PRO A 28 -0.77 -11.34 -5.78
CA PRO A 28 -1.51 -10.49 -6.69
C PRO A 28 -1.49 -9.06 -6.15
N LEU A 29 -0.32 -8.42 -6.17
CA LEU A 29 -0.35 -7.06 -6.69
C LEU A 29 -0.26 -7.22 -8.20
N SER A 30 -1.07 -6.46 -8.94
CA SER A 30 -1.12 -6.54 -10.40
C SER A 30 0.29 -6.41 -10.98
N SER A 31 0.47 -6.85 -12.22
CA SER A 31 1.65 -6.47 -12.98
C SER A 31 1.85 -4.95 -12.85
N ALA A 32 3.08 -4.54 -12.54
CA ALA A 32 3.40 -3.13 -12.34
C ALA A 32 3.06 -2.30 -13.58
N GLU A 33 3.15 -2.94 -14.75
CA GLU A 33 2.74 -2.42 -16.04
C GLU A 33 1.24 -2.09 -16.05
N ILE A 34 0.36 -3.00 -15.61
CA ILE A 34 -1.09 -2.75 -15.54
C ILE A 34 -1.39 -1.59 -14.57
N ILE A 35 -0.75 -1.54 -13.40
CA ILE A 35 -0.94 -0.42 -12.47
C ILE A 35 -0.49 0.89 -13.11
N SER A 36 0.65 0.89 -13.79
CA SER A 36 1.18 2.07 -14.49
C SER A 36 0.21 2.55 -15.57
N GLU A 37 -0.34 1.65 -16.39
CA GLU A 37 -1.32 1.99 -17.41
C GLU A 37 -2.58 2.63 -16.80
N ILE A 38 -3.11 2.03 -15.73
CA ILE A 38 -4.32 2.54 -15.05
C ILE A 38 -4.06 3.94 -14.45
N LEU A 39 -2.96 4.12 -13.73
CA LEU A 39 -2.62 5.43 -13.13
C LEU A 39 -2.33 6.48 -14.22
N THR A 40 -1.67 6.09 -15.32
CA THR A 40 -1.41 6.97 -16.48
C THR A 40 -2.70 7.37 -17.19
N SER A 41 -3.72 6.50 -17.17
CA SER A 41 -5.05 6.81 -17.73
C SER A 41 -5.85 7.83 -16.92
N GLY A 42 -5.32 8.29 -15.78
CA GLY A 42 -5.93 9.32 -14.94
C GLY A 42 -6.68 8.78 -13.71
N ALA A 43 -6.48 7.51 -13.36
CA ALA A 43 -7.01 6.98 -12.10
C ALA A 43 -6.34 7.69 -10.91
N ASP A 44 -7.15 8.26 -10.02
CA ASP A 44 -6.66 8.93 -8.81
C ASP A 44 -6.38 7.90 -7.69
N PRO A 45 -5.13 7.79 -7.21
CA PRO A 45 -4.79 6.87 -6.12
C PRO A 45 -5.49 7.19 -4.79
N ASN A 46 -6.00 8.41 -4.63
CA ASN A 46 -6.69 8.88 -3.43
C ASN A 46 -8.21 8.90 -3.57
N GLN A 47 -8.75 8.51 -4.73
CA GLN A 47 -10.20 8.49 -4.97
C GLN A 47 -10.89 7.60 -3.92
N PRO A 48 -11.74 8.17 -3.04
CA PRO A 48 -12.49 7.38 -2.08
C PRO A 48 -13.49 6.48 -2.80
N TYR A 49 -13.64 5.26 -2.30
CA TYR A 49 -14.65 4.32 -2.74
C TYR A 49 -15.07 3.40 -1.59
N GLN A 50 -16.27 2.83 -1.69
CA GLN A 50 -16.75 1.83 -0.75
C GLN A 50 -16.25 0.45 -1.19
N GLY A 51 -15.39 -0.17 -0.37
CA GLY A 51 -14.87 -1.50 -0.62
C GLY A 51 -15.92 -2.59 -0.42
N LEU A 52 -15.62 -3.80 -0.89
CA LEU A 52 -16.49 -4.98 -0.71
C LEU A 52 -16.72 -5.36 0.76
N ASN A 53 -15.82 -4.92 1.64
CA ASN A 53 -15.95 -5.06 3.10
C ASN A 53 -16.84 -3.98 3.73
N GLY A 54 -17.45 -3.11 2.92
CA GLY A 54 -18.29 -1.99 3.35
C GLY A 54 -17.53 -0.78 3.89
N LYS A 55 -16.18 -0.79 3.90
CA LYS A 55 -15.36 0.31 4.41
C LYS A 55 -15.07 1.32 3.31
N GLU A 56 -15.10 2.60 3.66
CA GLU A 56 -14.52 3.64 2.82
C GLU A 56 -12.99 3.52 2.83
N GLN A 57 -12.40 3.50 1.65
CA GLN A 57 -10.97 3.37 1.45
C GLN A 57 -10.55 4.02 0.13
N THR A 58 -9.24 4.16 -0.09
CA THR A 58 -8.68 4.62 -1.35
C THR A 58 -7.76 3.54 -1.93
N PRO A 59 -7.52 3.50 -3.25
CA PRO A 59 -6.55 2.59 -3.85
C PRO A 59 -5.19 2.61 -3.13
N TRP A 60 -4.73 3.80 -2.75
CA TRP A 60 -3.49 3.97 -2.00
C TRP A 60 -3.50 3.29 -0.64
N LEU A 61 -4.54 3.54 0.17
CA LEU A 61 -4.68 2.89 1.48
C LEU A 61 -4.75 1.38 1.36
N VAL A 62 -5.42 0.87 0.34
CA VAL A 62 -5.52 -0.57 0.10
C VAL A 62 -4.16 -1.19 -0.22
N VAL A 63 -3.34 -0.52 -1.04
CA VAL A 63 -1.97 -0.98 -1.31
C VAL A 63 -1.11 -0.99 -0.05
N LEU A 64 -1.24 0.02 0.81
CA LEU A 64 -0.56 0.05 2.12
C LEU A 64 -1.01 -1.09 3.03
N ASP A 65 -2.30 -1.40 3.07
CA ASP A 65 -2.85 -2.51 3.87
C ASP A 65 -2.33 -3.86 3.36
N TYR A 66 -2.19 -4.02 2.03
CA TYR A 66 -1.55 -5.21 1.46
C TYR A 66 -0.09 -5.34 1.85
N LEU A 67 0.65 -4.24 1.91
CA LEU A 67 2.06 -4.27 2.32
C LEU A 67 2.20 -4.74 3.77
N ARG A 68 1.31 -4.28 4.67
CA ARG A 68 1.24 -4.78 6.05
C ARG A 68 0.86 -6.25 6.12
N GLU A 69 -0.12 -6.66 5.32
CA GLU A 69 -0.55 -8.05 5.28
C GLU A 69 0.56 -8.98 4.79
N ALA A 70 1.31 -8.57 3.78
CA ALA A 70 2.45 -9.30 3.26
C ALA A 70 3.55 -9.45 4.32
N ASP A 71 3.84 -8.39 5.09
CA ASP A 71 4.76 -8.46 6.23
C ASP A 71 4.27 -9.45 7.30
N ARG A 72 3.01 -9.33 7.71
CA ARG A 72 2.38 -10.16 8.74
C ARG A 72 2.38 -11.64 8.37
N ARG A 73 2.14 -11.95 7.09
CA ARG A 73 2.14 -13.32 6.56
C ARG A 73 3.51 -13.83 6.16
N ARG A 74 4.58 -13.04 6.37
CA ARG A 74 5.96 -13.36 5.99
C ARG A 74 6.09 -13.69 4.49
N TRP A 75 5.35 -12.96 3.67
CA TRP A 75 5.45 -13.04 2.21
C TRP A 75 6.59 -12.19 1.65
N ILE A 76 7.23 -11.39 2.51
CA ILE A 76 8.43 -10.61 2.21
C ILE A 76 9.60 -11.34 2.86
N GLU A 77 10.65 -11.64 2.08
CA GLU A 77 11.84 -12.33 2.53
C GLU A 77 13.04 -11.36 2.68
N TYR A 78 14.03 -11.75 3.48
CA TYR A 78 15.27 -10.98 3.61
C TYR A 78 16.09 -11.03 2.31
N TYR A 79 16.63 -9.89 1.89
CA TYR A 79 17.41 -9.77 0.65
C TYR A 79 16.68 -10.30 -0.59
N ASP A 80 15.35 -10.23 -0.58
CA ASP A 80 14.53 -10.66 -1.69
C ASP A 80 14.69 -9.70 -2.88
N THR A 81 15.60 -10.06 -3.78
CA THR A 81 15.84 -9.39 -5.06
C THR A 81 15.01 -10.01 -6.19
N SER A 82 14.02 -10.85 -5.87
CA SER A 82 13.15 -11.46 -6.87
C SER A 82 12.38 -10.39 -7.63
N GLU A 83 12.35 -10.50 -8.96
CA GLU A 83 11.45 -9.72 -9.82
C GLU A 83 9.97 -9.95 -9.46
N HIS A 84 9.68 -11.01 -8.70
CA HIS A 84 8.36 -11.34 -8.18
C HIS A 84 8.19 -11.09 -6.68
N GLY A 85 9.15 -10.43 -6.04
CA GLY A 85 9.19 -10.23 -4.60
C GLY A 85 9.14 -8.75 -4.22
N THR A 86 10.03 -8.36 -3.32
CA THR A 86 10.12 -7.03 -2.71
C THR A 86 10.37 -5.91 -3.72
N SER A 87 11.14 -6.16 -4.79
CA SER A 87 11.39 -5.17 -5.84
C SER A 87 10.11 -4.78 -6.60
N ARG A 88 9.23 -5.75 -6.91
CA ARG A 88 7.94 -5.47 -7.55
C ARG A 88 7.03 -4.62 -6.65
N LEU A 89 6.98 -4.93 -5.36
CA LEU A 89 6.22 -4.14 -4.38
C LEU A 89 6.71 -2.69 -4.38
N ALA A 90 8.03 -2.50 -4.35
CA ALA A 90 8.61 -1.16 -4.36
C ALA A 90 8.29 -0.38 -5.64
N VAL A 91 8.29 -1.02 -6.81
CA VAL A 91 7.88 -0.39 -8.08
C VAL A 91 6.43 0.07 -8.00
N ILE A 92 5.52 -0.78 -7.53
CA ILE A 92 4.10 -0.43 -7.41
C ILE A 92 3.91 0.74 -6.45
N ILE A 93 4.52 0.69 -5.27
CA ILE A 93 4.48 1.81 -4.32
C ILE A 93 5.03 3.10 -4.96
N SER A 94 6.11 3.01 -5.72
CA SER A 94 6.68 4.16 -6.44
C SER A 94 5.69 4.76 -7.42
N LEU A 95 4.98 3.93 -8.21
CA LEU A 95 3.96 4.39 -9.16
C LEU A 95 2.84 5.17 -8.45
N PHE A 96 2.33 4.66 -7.33
CA PHE A 96 1.30 5.37 -6.56
C PHE A 96 1.80 6.75 -6.09
N ILE A 97 3.00 6.82 -5.52
CA ILE A 97 3.58 8.09 -5.04
C ILE A 97 3.82 9.07 -6.20
N GLN A 98 4.31 8.58 -7.35
CA GLN A 98 4.53 9.40 -8.55
C GLN A 98 3.23 10.00 -9.09
N HIS A 99 2.12 9.26 -8.99
CA HIS A 99 0.79 9.69 -9.44
C HIS A 99 -0.01 10.42 -8.34
N GLY A 100 0.64 10.90 -7.29
CA GLY A 100 0.03 11.81 -6.33
C GLY A 100 -0.65 11.14 -5.14
N ALA A 101 -0.33 9.88 -4.83
CA ALA A 101 -0.79 9.25 -3.60
C ALA A 101 -0.43 10.10 -2.36
N ASP A 102 -1.39 10.22 -1.44
CA ASP A 102 -1.25 11.05 -0.24
C ASP A 102 -0.08 10.56 0.64
N PRO A 103 0.98 11.36 0.80
CA PRO A 103 2.14 10.97 1.60
C PRO A 103 1.82 10.77 3.09
N ASN A 104 0.71 11.34 3.56
CA ASN A 104 0.23 11.21 4.93
C ASN A 104 -0.93 10.20 5.06
N GLY A 105 -1.17 9.38 4.03
CA GLY A 105 -2.19 8.33 4.04
C GLY A 105 -2.10 7.48 5.32
N LEU A 106 -3.22 7.39 6.04
CA LEU A 106 -3.29 6.78 7.37
C LEU A 106 -4.21 5.56 7.32
N LEU A 107 -3.65 4.38 7.62
CA LEU A 107 -4.46 3.22 7.95
C LEU A 107 -4.93 3.33 9.40
N VAL A 108 -6.25 3.23 9.58
CA VAL A 108 -6.87 3.17 10.90
C VAL A 108 -6.57 1.84 11.59
N GLU A 109 -6.67 1.83 12.91
CA GLU A 109 -6.47 0.62 13.71
C GLU A 109 -7.46 -0.49 13.33
N THR A 110 -6.97 -1.72 13.33
CA THR A 110 -7.78 -2.93 13.16
C THR A 110 -7.47 -3.92 14.27
N LYS A 111 -8.26 -5.01 14.36
CA LYS A 111 -8.01 -6.10 15.31
C LYS A 111 -6.65 -6.81 15.16
N PHE A 112 -5.95 -6.60 14.04
CA PHE A 112 -4.66 -7.23 13.76
C PHE A 112 -3.49 -6.28 13.91
N ASP A 113 -3.74 -4.99 13.84
CA ASP A 113 -2.79 -4.05 13.28
C ASP A 113 -3.09 -2.64 13.86
N PRO A 114 -2.14 -2.00 14.57
CA PRO A 114 -2.32 -0.64 15.09
C PRO A 114 -2.43 0.36 13.94
N SER A 115 -2.95 1.57 14.18
CA SER A 115 -2.95 2.62 13.16
C SER A 115 -1.54 2.93 12.66
N ALA A 116 -1.37 3.15 11.36
CA ALA A 116 -0.07 3.37 10.75
C ALA A 116 -0.13 4.31 9.54
N SER A 117 0.79 5.27 9.45
CA SER A 117 0.94 6.12 8.27
C SER A 117 1.71 5.40 7.15
N ALA A 118 1.59 5.90 5.92
CA ALA A 118 2.39 5.43 4.79
C ALA A 118 3.90 5.42 5.11
N LEU A 119 4.39 6.51 5.74
CA LEU A 119 5.78 6.66 6.15
C LEU A 119 6.22 5.59 7.15
N GLU A 120 5.37 5.29 8.13
CA GLU A 120 5.63 4.27 9.14
C GLU A 120 5.69 2.87 8.54
N ILE A 121 4.72 2.52 7.70
CA ILE A 121 4.65 1.20 7.04
C ILE A 121 5.90 0.99 6.16
N ILE A 122 6.24 1.96 5.31
CA ILE A 122 7.40 1.87 4.42
C ILE A 122 8.71 1.85 5.22
N THR A 123 8.80 2.62 6.30
CA THR A 123 9.97 2.59 7.21
C THR A 123 10.11 1.23 7.90
N ALA A 124 9.01 0.60 8.29
CA ALA A 124 9.00 -0.72 8.91
C ALA A 124 9.59 -1.79 7.98
N ILE A 125 9.12 -1.82 6.72
CA ILE A 125 9.63 -2.77 5.71
C ILE A 125 11.11 -2.53 5.43
N TYR A 126 11.51 -1.27 5.21
CA TYR A 126 12.91 -0.92 5.00
C TYR A 126 13.81 -1.44 6.12
N ARG A 127 13.45 -1.15 7.39
CA ARG A 127 14.26 -1.54 8.56
C ARG A 127 14.27 -3.04 8.77
N LYS A 128 13.11 -3.70 8.65
CA LYS A 128 12.97 -5.13 8.92
C LYS A 128 13.70 -5.98 7.90
N TYR A 129 13.62 -5.64 6.61
CA TYR A 129 14.16 -6.46 5.52
C TYR A 129 15.46 -5.95 4.90
N ALA A 130 15.96 -4.81 5.38
CA ALA A 130 17.11 -4.10 4.80
C ALA A 130 16.95 -3.81 3.29
N ALA A 131 15.71 -3.59 2.84
CA ALA A 131 15.36 -3.42 1.42
C ALA A 131 15.65 -1.98 0.93
N PRO A 132 16.73 -1.74 0.13
CA PRO A 132 17.17 -0.39 -0.21
C PRO A 132 16.14 0.40 -1.04
N GLU A 133 15.30 -0.29 -1.82
CA GLU A 133 14.20 0.34 -2.56
C GLU A 133 13.23 1.04 -1.61
N PHE A 134 12.87 0.40 -0.49
CA PHE A 134 12.00 0.97 0.53
C PHE A 134 12.67 2.13 1.28
N GLY A 135 13.99 2.09 1.44
CA GLY A 135 14.76 3.24 1.94
C GLY A 135 14.63 4.47 1.02
N ARG A 136 14.69 4.27 -0.31
CA ARG A 136 14.45 5.34 -1.28
C ARG A 136 13.00 5.83 -1.23
N LEU A 137 12.02 4.93 -1.16
CA LEU A 137 10.60 5.29 -1.07
C LEU A 137 10.28 6.09 0.20
N ARG A 138 10.90 5.75 1.34
CA ARG A 138 10.81 6.54 2.57
C ARG A 138 11.24 7.99 2.32
N GLN A 139 12.39 8.17 1.66
CA GLN A 139 12.91 9.50 1.36
C GLN A 139 11.98 10.29 0.44
N VAL A 140 11.43 9.65 -0.60
CA VAL A 140 10.46 10.27 -1.50
C VAL A 140 9.19 10.70 -0.75
N LEU A 141 8.68 9.89 0.18
CA LEU A 141 7.52 10.27 1.00
C LEU A 141 7.79 11.53 1.84
N ILE A 142 8.96 11.60 2.48
CA ILE A 142 9.36 12.77 3.26
C ILE A 142 9.43 14.01 2.36
N GLU A 143 10.04 13.89 1.17
CA GLU A 143 10.10 14.97 0.18
C GLU A 143 8.72 15.42 -0.32
N LYS A 144 7.75 14.50 -0.34
CA LYS A 144 6.35 14.79 -0.66
C LYS A 144 5.56 15.38 0.52
N GLY A 145 6.17 15.49 1.71
CA GLY A 145 5.54 16.09 2.89
C GLY A 145 4.94 15.11 3.88
N ALA A 146 5.38 13.85 3.88
CA ALA A 146 5.04 12.90 4.93
C ALA A 146 5.61 13.35 6.28
N LEU A 147 4.79 13.34 7.32
CA LEU A 147 5.18 13.74 8.67
C LEU A 147 5.36 12.51 9.57
N GLU A 148 6.40 12.51 10.40
CA GLU A 148 6.53 11.54 11.49
C GLU A 148 5.48 11.89 12.57
N ARG A 149 4.72 10.89 13.03
CA ARG A 149 3.75 11.08 14.11
C ARG A 149 4.47 11.10 15.46
N GLU A 150 4.12 12.05 16.32
CA GLU A 150 4.68 12.17 17.67
C GLU A 150 4.52 10.85 18.45
N GLY A 151 5.60 10.35 19.06
CA GLY A 151 5.58 9.10 19.82
C GLY A 151 5.63 7.80 19.00
N HIS A 152 5.54 7.87 17.67
CA HIS A 152 5.55 6.67 16.80
C HIS A 152 6.88 6.41 16.08
N GLY A 153 7.85 7.34 16.14
CA GLY A 153 9.20 7.12 15.61
C GLY A 153 9.96 5.94 16.25
N ILE A 154 9.51 5.51 17.44
CA ILE A 154 10.11 4.43 18.25
C ILE A 154 9.42 3.07 18.00
N LEU A 155 8.12 3.04 17.70
CA LEU A 155 7.33 1.79 17.57
C LEU A 155 7.76 0.88 16.42
N TYR A 156 8.46 1.43 15.42
CA TYR A 156 9.02 0.67 14.29
C TYR A 156 10.53 0.47 14.39
N GLN A 157 11.09 0.52 15.61
CA GLN A 157 12.36 -0.10 15.93
C GLN A 157 12.11 -1.60 16.12
N VAL A 158 12.03 -2.33 15.01
CA VAL A 158 12.19 -3.78 14.95
C VAL A 158 11.29 -4.54 15.95
N TYR A 159 10.12 -5.02 15.49
CA TYR A 159 9.52 -6.21 16.10
C TYR A 159 10.49 -7.37 15.91
N GLY A 160 11.42 -7.50 16.84
CA GLY A 160 12.41 -8.55 16.95
C GLY A 160 12.21 -9.23 18.30
N THR A 161 11.49 -10.35 18.28
CA THR A 161 11.84 -11.66 18.85
C THR A 161 10.82 -12.67 18.35
#